data_AF-A0A443QEM2-F1
#
_entry.id   AF-A0A443QEM2-F1
#
_cell.length_a   1.000
_cell.length_b   1.000
_cell.length_c   1.000
_cell.angle_alpha   90.00
_cell.angle_beta   90.00
_cell.angle_gamma   90.00
#
_symmetry.space_group_name_H-M   'P 1'
#
loop_
_entity.id
_entity.type
_entity.pdbx_description
1 polymer ?
#
loop_
_entity_poly.entity_id
_entity_poly.type
_entity_poly.pdbx_seq_one_letter_code
_entity_poly.pdbx_strand_id
1 'polypeptide(L)'
;MECLPLKSKPLYIFHFSEYSAKSHTFEIDVYIRYRWNDSRLIFKPEGIKTICNGYEIAKNIWVPQVLFLRESGNHRRRDGVFPSNAFIEINNTGEVSYGQTHTTTAYCEIGLGYYPMDRHNCIVEIESNIGSATSIDVYVVACLLLVTSAFYLSIKSIDQSEASVEKRQNFETEAVSKNRLFGQNVANKTIVRIFAFIFIFFNLVYWLTCLIGPILQATFL
;
A
#
# COMPACT_ATOMS: atom_id res chain seq x y z
N MET A 1 -5.30 -3.20 -11.69
CA MET A 1 -3.88 -3.51 -11.95
C MET A 1 -3.62 -4.85 -11.29
N GLU A 2 -3.23 -5.84 -12.06
CA GLU A 2 -2.98 -7.20 -11.56
C GLU A 2 -1.57 -7.26 -10.97
N CYS A 3 -1.41 -7.82 -9.77
CA CYS A 3 -0.12 -7.98 -9.12
C CYS A 3 0.63 -9.15 -9.78
N LEU A 4 1.79 -8.88 -10.37
CA LEU A 4 2.62 -9.93 -10.97
C LEU A 4 3.41 -10.65 -9.85
N PRO A 5 3.38 -12.00 -9.78
CA PRO A 5 4.13 -12.74 -8.77
C PRO A 5 5.64 -12.60 -9.02
N LEU A 6 6.32 -11.86 -8.14
CA LEU A 6 7.76 -11.67 -8.17
C LEU A 6 8.47 -12.82 -7.47
N LYS A 7 9.37 -13.49 -8.19
CA LYS A 7 10.32 -14.46 -7.63
C LYS A 7 11.69 -13.81 -7.54
N SER A 8 12.17 -13.58 -6.33
CA SER A 8 13.54 -13.12 -6.11
C SER A 8 14.53 -14.22 -6.46
N LYS A 9 15.67 -13.82 -7.04
CA LYS A 9 16.85 -14.65 -7.29
C LYS A 9 17.93 -14.28 -6.25
N PRO A 10 19.07 -14.99 -6.19
CA PRO A 10 20.16 -14.63 -5.30
C PRO A 10 20.54 -13.15 -5.44
N LEU A 11 20.75 -12.54 -4.27
CA LEU A 11 21.27 -11.19 -4.09
C LEU A 11 22.79 -11.27 -3.92
N TYR A 12 23.52 -10.37 -4.55
CA TYR A 12 24.98 -10.31 -4.50
C TYR A 12 25.42 -8.95 -3.98
N ILE A 13 26.41 -8.94 -3.09
CA ILE A 13 27.07 -7.72 -2.61
C ILE A 13 28.42 -7.65 -3.30
N PHE A 14 28.69 -6.55 -4.00
CA PHE A 14 29.92 -6.39 -4.77
C PHE A 14 30.92 -5.45 -4.12
N HIS A 15 30.45 -4.47 -3.37
CA HIS A 15 31.29 -3.44 -2.78
C HIS A 15 30.73 -3.00 -1.42
N PHE A 16 31.66 -2.67 -0.54
CA PHE A 16 31.44 -2.14 0.79
C PHE A 16 32.45 -1.02 1.02
N SER A 17 31.96 0.20 1.31
CA SER A 17 32.83 1.35 1.55
C SER A 17 33.42 1.34 2.96
N GLU A 18 34.28 2.31 3.25
CA GLU A 18 34.66 2.61 4.62
C GLU A 18 33.44 2.99 5.49
N TYR A 19 33.49 2.61 6.76
CA TYR A 19 32.49 2.98 7.75
C TYR A 19 32.79 4.37 8.33
N SER A 20 31.80 5.26 8.29
CA SER A 20 31.89 6.57 8.92
C SER A 20 31.43 6.49 10.38
N ALA A 21 32.37 6.56 11.31
CA ALA A 21 32.07 6.62 12.75
C ALA A 21 31.30 7.88 13.17
N LYS A 22 31.35 8.96 12.37
CA LYS A 22 30.64 10.22 12.65
C LYS A 22 29.15 10.13 12.32
N SER A 23 28.80 9.45 11.24
CA SER A 23 27.41 9.34 10.75
C SER A 23 26.79 7.98 11.00
N HIS A 24 27.57 7.00 11.44
CA HIS A 24 27.15 5.60 11.58
C HIS A 24 26.66 4.99 10.27
N THR A 25 27.39 5.25 9.18
CA THR A 25 26.98 4.86 7.84
C THR A 25 28.09 4.23 7.04
N PHE A 26 27.72 3.35 6.12
CA PHE A 26 28.58 2.84 5.07
C PHE A 26 27.77 2.71 3.76
N GLU A 27 28.46 2.76 2.63
CA GLU A 27 27.89 2.59 1.31
C GLU A 27 28.08 1.14 0.83
N ILE A 28 27.05 0.59 0.21
CA ILE A 28 27.06 -0.77 -0.37
C ILE A 28 26.54 -0.76 -1.78
N ASP A 29 27.17 -1.59 -2.61
CA ASP A 29 26.66 -1.92 -3.94
C ASP A 29 26.08 -3.33 -3.92
N VAL A 30 24.76 -3.39 -4.12
CA VAL A 30 23.98 -4.62 -4.08
C VAL A 30 23.38 -4.88 -5.45
N TYR A 31 23.66 -6.05 -6.02
CA TYR A 31 23.02 -6.51 -7.23
C TYR A 31 21.90 -7.49 -6.92
N ILE A 32 20.70 -7.12 -7.35
CA ILE A 32 19.50 -7.90 -7.11
C ILE A 32 18.93 -8.34 -8.45
N ARG A 33 18.56 -9.62 -8.52
CA ARG A 33 17.90 -10.20 -9.68
C ARG A 33 16.48 -10.64 -9.32
N TYR A 34 15.55 -10.32 -10.20
CA TYR A 34 14.14 -10.68 -10.10
C TYR A 34 13.72 -11.47 -11.31
N ARG A 35 12.68 -12.26 -11.12
CA ARG A 35 12.01 -12.98 -12.19
C ARG A 35 10.51 -12.94 -11.98
N TRP A 36 9.77 -12.55 -13.00
CA TRP A 36 8.32 -12.62 -13.01
C TRP A 36 7.85 -13.10 -14.38
N ASN A 37 6.57 -13.44 -14.47
CA ASN A 37 5.95 -13.81 -15.73
C ASN A 37 4.89 -12.78 -16.08
N ASP A 38 4.98 -12.16 -17.26
CA ASP A 38 4.00 -11.19 -17.76
C ASP A 38 3.43 -11.69 -19.09
N SER A 39 2.14 -12.04 -19.08
CA SER A 39 1.45 -12.58 -20.26
C SER A 39 1.38 -11.60 -21.42
N ARG A 40 1.51 -10.29 -21.16
CA ARG A 40 1.49 -9.23 -22.19
C ARG A 40 2.78 -9.18 -23.01
N LEU A 41 3.85 -9.79 -22.50
CA LEU A 41 5.17 -9.82 -23.13
C LEU A 41 5.44 -11.11 -23.91
N ILE A 42 4.42 -11.97 -24.08
CA ILE A 42 4.51 -13.18 -24.90
C ILE A 42 4.60 -12.80 -26.38
N PHE A 43 5.56 -13.38 -27.10
CA PHE A 43 5.73 -13.18 -28.54
C PHE A 43 5.97 -14.50 -29.26
N LYS A 44 5.56 -14.58 -30.53
CA LYS A 44 5.81 -15.77 -31.35
C LYS A 44 7.30 -15.83 -31.74
N PRO A 45 8.00 -16.95 -31.50
CA PRO A 45 9.41 -17.06 -31.82
C PRO A 45 9.61 -17.22 -33.33
N GLU A 46 9.79 -16.12 -34.06
CA GLU A 46 10.22 -16.13 -35.47
C GLU A 46 11.76 -16.23 -35.55
N GLY A 47 12.32 -17.29 -34.95
CA GLY A 47 13.78 -17.50 -34.84
C GLY A 47 14.46 -16.81 -33.65
N ILE A 48 13.80 -15.85 -33.01
CA ILE A 48 14.26 -15.20 -31.76
C ILE A 48 13.49 -15.80 -30.58
N LYS A 49 14.20 -16.40 -29.62
CA LYS A 49 13.59 -16.98 -28.39
C LYS A 49 13.62 -16.00 -27.21
N THR A 50 14.59 -15.11 -27.20
CA THR A 50 14.85 -14.22 -26.08
C THR A 50 15.23 -12.84 -26.61
N ILE A 51 14.63 -11.80 -26.03
CA ILE A 51 14.99 -10.42 -26.28
C ILE A 51 15.86 -9.95 -25.11
N CYS A 52 17.12 -9.65 -25.41
CA CYS A 52 18.06 -9.05 -24.46
C CYS A 52 18.29 -7.61 -24.90
N ASN A 53 17.77 -6.64 -24.15
CA ASN A 53 18.04 -5.23 -24.41
C ASN A 53 17.86 -4.49 -23.09
N GLY A 54 18.88 -3.77 -22.61
CA GLY A 54 18.91 -3.23 -21.24
C GLY A 54 17.89 -2.13 -20.94
N TYR A 55 18.39 -0.95 -20.58
CA TYR A 55 17.62 0.21 -20.12
C TYR A 55 16.42 0.60 -21.02
N GLU A 56 16.53 0.49 -22.34
CA GLU A 56 15.49 0.98 -23.27
C GLU A 56 14.18 0.17 -23.23
N ILE A 57 14.25 -1.15 -23.02
CA ILE A 57 13.03 -1.96 -22.83
C ILE A 57 12.48 -1.76 -21.43
N ALA A 58 13.36 -1.66 -20.42
CA ALA A 58 12.96 -1.49 -19.03
C ALA A 58 12.04 -0.26 -18.84
N LYS A 59 12.27 0.84 -19.59
CA LYS A 59 11.40 2.03 -19.57
C LYS A 59 9.95 1.79 -19.97
N ASN A 60 9.72 0.83 -20.86
CA ASN A 60 8.44 0.62 -21.53
C ASN A 60 7.61 -0.50 -20.89
N ILE A 61 8.17 -1.21 -19.92
CA ILE A 61 7.49 -2.29 -19.23
C ILE A 61 7.42 -2.01 -17.73
N TRP A 62 6.57 -2.74 -17.04
CA TRP A 62 6.56 -2.70 -15.58
C TRP A 62 7.81 -3.38 -15.02
N VAL A 63 8.46 -2.73 -14.05
CA VAL A 63 9.64 -3.23 -13.35
C VAL A 63 9.40 -3.05 -11.84
N PRO A 64 9.73 -4.06 -10.99
CA PRO A 64 9.62 -3.92 -9.55
C PRO A 64 10.51 -2.80 -9.04
N GLN A 65 9.94 -1.89 -8.25
CA GLN A 65 10.73 -0.91 -7.52
C GLN A 65 11.05 -1.46 -6.14
N VAL A 66 12.31 -1.32 -5.71
CA VAL A 66 12.72 -1.64 -4.33
C VAL A 66 13.18 -0.41 -3.58
N LEU A 67 13.00 -0.46 -2.26
CA LEU A 67 13.32 0.57 -1.30
C LEU A 67 14.17 -0.02 -0.19
N PHE A 68 15.17 0.74 0.25
CA PHE A 68 15.98 0.41 1.41
C PHE A 68 15.47 1.21 2.61
N LEU A 69 15.01 0.55 3.67
CA LEU A 69 14.23 1.18 4.76
C LEU A 69 15.05 1.94 5.80
N ARG A 70 16.38 1.80 5.79
CA ARG A 70 17.31 2.47 6.74
C ARG A 70 18.43 3.21 6.03
N GLU A 71 18.08 3.94 4.97
CA GLU A 71 19.03 4.80 4.28
C GLU A 71 19.25 6.10 5.09
N SER A 72 20.50 6.40 5.44
CA SER A 72 20.85 7.53 6.34
C SER A 72 20.75 8.92 5.69
N GLY A 73 20.20 9.03 4.49
CA GLY A 73 20.06 10.31 3.81
C GLY A 73 19.15 10.22 2.61
N ASN A 74 18.72 11.39 2.12
CA ASN A 74 17.99 11.55 0.87
C ASN A 74 18.87 11.22 -0.36
N HIS A 75 19.51 10.05 -0.41
CA HIS A 75 19.90 9.44 -1.68
C HIS A 75 18.63 8.95 -2.38
N ARG A 76 17.70 9.89 -2.60
CA ARG A 76 16.70 9.85 -3.67
C ARG A 76 17.47 9.41 -4.89
N ARG A 77 17.21 8.17 -5.32
CA ARG A 77 17.71 7.52 -6.53
C ARG A 77 18.46 8.52 -7.41
N ARG A 78 19.79 8.60 -7.25
CA ARG A 78 20.59 9.52 -8.08
C ARG A 78 20.56 9.05 -9.54
N ASP A 79 20.22 7.79 -9.73
CA ASP A 79 19.85 7.21 -11.01
C ASP A 79 18.33 7.29 -11.18
N GLY A 80 17.88 7.64 -12.39
CA GLY A 80 16.46 7.77 -12.72
C GLY A 80 15.62 6.53 -12.38
N VAL A 81 14.30 6.64 -12.59
CA VAL A 81 13.32 5.54 -12.42
C VAL A 81 13.77 4.22 -13.07
N PHE A 82 14.64 4.33 -14.07
CA PHE A 82 15.41 3.25 -14.65
C PHE A 82 16.89 3.70 -14.60
N PRO A 83 17.82 2.92 -14.03
CA PRO A 83 19.23 3.21 -14.20
C PRO A 83 19.73 2.62 -15.51
N SER A 84 20.76 3.23 -16.09
CA SER A 84 21.46 2.70 -17.26
C SER A 84 22.12 1.33 -17.02
N ASN A 85 22.30 0.94 -15.75
CA ASN A 85 22.94 -0.31 -15.33
C ASN A 85 21.99 -1.53 -15.26
N ALA A 86 20.73 -1.37 -15.69
CA ALA A 86 19.74 -2.44 -15.66
C ALA A 86 19.94 -3.43 -16.82
N PHE A 87 19.99 -4.72 -16.48
CA PHE A 87 19.93 -5.83 -17.42
C PHE A 87 18.51 -6.40 -17.44
N ILE A 88 17.96 -6.59 -18.64
CA ILE A 88 16.66 -7.25 -18.80
C ILE A 88 16.67 -8.22 -19.97
N GLU A 89 16.04 -9.36 -19.71
CA GLU A 89 15.91 -10.48 -20.62
C GLU A 89 14.44 -10.93 -20.61
N ILE A 90 13.80 -10.93 -21.78
CA ILE A 90 12.41 -11.35 -21.95
C ILE A 90 12.39 -12.61 -22.82
N ASN A 91 11.88 -13.70 -22.26
CA ASN A 91 11.67 -14.95 -22.97
C ASN A 91 10.36 -14.90 -23.77
N ASN A 92 10.27 -15.63 -24.88
CA ASN A 92 9.06 -15.73 -25.69
C ASN A 92 7.82 -16.22 -24.92
N THR A 93 8.04 -16.93 -23.81
CA THR A 93 6.98 -17.41 -22.90
C THR A 93 6.41 -16.31 -21.98
N GLY A 94 6.92 -15.08 -22.04
CA GLY A 94 6.56 -13.98 -21.13
C GLY A 94 7.36 -13.95 -19.82
N GLU A 95 8.32 -14.86 -19.64
CA GLU A 95 9.21 -14.83 -18.47
C GLU A 95 10.21 -13.67 -18.62
N VAL A 96 10.21 -12.78 -17.64
CA VAL A 96 11.13 -11.64 -17.57
C VAL A 96 12.16 -11.90 -16.48
N SER A 97 13.43 -11.76 -16.82
CA SER A 97 14.54 -11.72 -15.87
C SER A 97 15.11 -10.30 -15.85
N TYR A 98 15.10 -9.66 -14.68
CA TYR A 98 15.59 -8.31 -14.47
C TYR A 98 16.71 -8.31 -13.44
N GLY A 99 17.80 -7.62 -13.70
CA GLY A 99 18.91 -7.46 -12.77
C GLY A 99 19.37 -6.02 -12.72
N GLN A 100 19.60 -5.50 -11.52
CA GLN A 100 20.02 -4.13 -11.31
C GLN A 100 20.98 -4.04 -10.13
N THR A 101 22.01 -3.21 -10.26
CA THR A 101 22.86 -2.82 -9.13
C THR A 101 22.29 -1.56 -8.48
N HIS A 102 22.14 -1.61 -7.16
CA HIS A 102 21.74 -0.51 -6.31
C HIS A 102 22.91 -0.11 -5.44
N THR A 103 23.28 1.17 -5.52
CA THR A 103 24.20 1.81 -4.58
C THR A 103 23.36 2.52 -3.52
N THR A 104 23.53 2.16 -2.25
CA THR A 104 22.78 2.77 -1.15
C THR A 104 23.66 2.97 0.08
N THR A 105 23.34 4.00 0.86
CA THR A 105 24.01 4.29 2.13
C THR A 105 23.24 3.67 3.30
N ALA A 106 23.71 2.53 3.80
CA ALA A 106 23.09 1.87 4.95
C ALA A 106 23.50 2.53 6.28
N TYR A 107 22.51 2.73 7.15
CA TYR A 107 22.76 3.10 8.54
C TYR A 107 23.05 1.87 9.40
N CYS A 108 24.11 1.92 10.21
CA CYS A 108 24.40 0.90 11.21
C CYS A 108 25.15 1.48 12.40
N GLU A 109 24.56 1.31 13.57
CA GLU A 109 25.17 1.65 14.85
C GLU A 109 26.10 0.52 15.30
N ILE A 110 27.39 0.82 15.49
CA ILE A 110 28.39 -0.14 15.96
C ILE A 110 28.89 0.23 17.35
N GLY A 111 29.09 -0.78 18.19
CA GLY A 111 29.73 -0.60 19.50
C GLY A 111 31.25 -0.76 19.41
N LEU A 112 32.01 0.24 19.86
CA LEU A 112 33.48 0.28 19.81
C LEU A 112 34.16 -0.22 21.10
N GLY A 113 33.49 -1.07 21.88
CA GLY A 113 33.96 -1.48 23.22
C GLY A 113 35.24 -2.34 23.22
N TYR A 114 35.52 -3.04 22.12
CA TYR A 114 36.67 -3.95 21.98
C TYR A 114 37.53 -3.63 20.75
N TYR A 115 37.48 -2.39 20.28
CA TYR A 115 38.26 -1.97 19.11
C TYR A 115 39.75 -2.32 19.29
N PRO A 116 40.45 -2.92 18.30
CA PRO A 116 40.00 -3.23 16.93
C PRO A 116 39.53 -4.70 16.72
N MET A 117 39.26 -5.44 17.80
CA MET A 117 38.82 -6.85 17.75
C MET A 117 37.32 -7.03 18.06
N ASP A 118 36.54 -6.01 17.74
CA ASP A 118 35.08 -6.03 17.85
C ASP A 118 34.41 -6.82 16.72
N ARG A 119 33.19 -7.26 16.98
CA ARG A 119 32.30 -7.88 15.98
C ARG A 119 31.08 -7.00 15.82
N HIS A 120 30.75 -6.71 14.57
CA HIS A 120 29.62 -5.84 14.23
C HIS A 120 28.54 -6.63 13.49
N ASN A 121 27.28 -6.35 13.84
CA ASN A 121 26.13 -6.94 13.17
C ASN A 121 25.24 -5.80 12.64
N CYS A 122 25.20 -5.64 11.32
CA CYS A 122 24.43 -4.61 10.64
C CYS A 122 23.27 -5.24 9.88
N ILE A 123 22.07 -4.68 10.03
CA ILE A 123 20.86 -5.18 9.37
C ILE A 123 20.43 -4.19 8.29
N VAL A 124 20.36 -4.66 7.04
CA VAL A 124 19.84 -3.90 5.89
C VAL A 124 18.50 -4.48 5.48
N GLU A 125 17.47 -3.64 5.49
CA GLU A 125 16.09 -4.03 5.17
C GLU A 125 15.73 -3.52 3.77
N ILE A 126 15.25 -4.43 2.92
CA ILE A 126 14.86 -4.17 1.54
C ILE A 126 13.38 -4.52 1.39
N GLU A 127 12.59 -3.56 0.90
CA GLU A 127 11.17 -3.74 0.65
C GLU A 127 10.81 -3.41 -0.80
N SER A 128 9.70 -3.99 -1.28
CA SER A 128 9.11 -3.57 -2.54
C SER A 128 8.40 -2.24 -2.36
N ASN A 129 8.77 -1.23 -3.14
CA ASN A 129 8.03 0.03 -3.23
C ASN A 129 6.81 -0.17 -4.13
N ILE A 130 5.79 -0.84 -3.61
CA ILE A 130 4.47 -0.85 -4.23
C ILE A 130 3.84 0.49 -3.84
N GLY A 131 3.70 1.39 -4.81
CA GLY A 131 3.17 2.75 -4.65
C GLY A 131 1.68 2.80 -4.25
N SER A 132 1.31 2.10 -3.19
CA SER A 132 -0.07 1.90 -2.76
C SER A 132 -0.26 1.88 -1.25
N ALA A 133 0.80 1.94 -0.44
CA ALA A 133 0.62 2.08 1.02
C ALA A 133 -0.04 3.43 1.35
N THR A 134 0.45 4.54 0.80
CA THR A 134 -0.11 5.86 1.12
C THR A 134 -1.44 6.15 0.45
N SER A 135 -1.68 5.68 -0.78
CA SER A 135 -2.94 5.96 -1.47
C SER A 135 -4.09 5.16 -0.86
N ILE A 136 -3.89 3.87 -0.59
CA ILE A 136 -4.92 3.03 0.06
C ILE A 136 -5.21 3.55 1.46
N ASP A 137 -4.19 3.84 2.27
CA ASP A 137 -4.37 4.33 3.64
C ASP A 137 -5.13 5.66 3.68
N VAL A 138 -4.80 6.60 2.78
CA VAL A 138 -5.51 7.89 2.70
C VAL A 138 -6.96 7.71 2.27
N TYR A 139 -7.26 6.83 1.30
CA TYR A 139 -8.64 6.55 0.89
C TYR A 139 -9.46 5.91 2.00
N VAL A 140 -8.87 4.98 2.76
CA VAL A 140 -9.54 4.31 3.88
C VAL A 140 -9.79 5.30 5.02
N VAL A 141 -8.80 6.11 5.39
CA VAL A 141 -8.93 7.13 6.45
C VAL A 141 -9.95 8.20 6.05
N ALA A 142 -9.92 8.69 4.81
CA ALA A 142 -10.90 9.66 4.31
C ALA A 142 -12.32 9.09 4.33
N CYS A 143 -12.51 7.83 3.91
CA CYS A 143 -13.82 7.17 4.01
C CYS A 143 -14.30 7.05 5.46
N LEU A 144 -13.44 6.63 6.40
CA LEU A 144 -13.79 6.53 7.82
C LEU A 144 -14.22 7.88 8.41
N LEU A 145 -13.54 8.97 8.04
CA LEU A 145 -13.89 10.32 8.49
C LEU A 145 -15.23 10.81 7.89
N LEU A 146 -15.49 10.54 6.61
CA LEU A 146 -16.75 10.91 5.96
C LEU A 146 -17.93 10.13 6.54
N VAL A 147 -17.74 8.85 6.84
CA VAL A 147 -18.75 8.01 7.47
C VAL A 147 -19.07 8.47 8.90
N THR A 148 -18.03 8.70 9.72
CA THR A 148 -18.22 9.08 11.12
C THR A 148 -18.85 10.46 11.25
N SER A 149 -18.48 11.41 10.39
CA SER A 149 -19.11 12.74 10.34
C SER A 149 -20.58 12.68 9.89
N ALA A 150 -20.91 11.87 8.88
CA ALA A 150 -22.30 11.67 8.45
C ALA A 150 -23.16 11.02 9.56
N PHE A 151 -22.60 10.05 10.28
CA PHE A 151 -23.27 9.41 11.41
C PHE A 151 -23.50 10.38 12.58
N TYR A 152 -22.47 11.18 12.93
CA TYR A 152 -22.58 12.19 14.00
C TYR A 152 -23.63 13.26 13.69
N LEU A 153 -23.67 13.77 12.45
CA LEU A 153 -24.69 14.73 12.01
C LEU A 153 -26.10 14.13 12.05
N SER A 154 -26.23 12.84 11.74
CA SER A 154 -27.50 12.11 11.83
C SER A 154 -27.97 11.93 13.28
N ILE A 155 -27.05 11.75 14.24
CA ILE A 155 -27.40 11.70 15.67
C ILE A 155 -27.78 13.09 16.18
N LYS A 156 -27.01 14.12 15.82
CA LYS A 156 -27.25 15.50 16.26
C LYS A 156 -28.58 16.07 15.73
N SER A 157 -29.00 15.67 14.53
CA SER A 157 -30.29 16.09 13.98
C SER A 157 -31.49 15.50 14.75
N ILE A 158 -31.32 14.32 15.34
CA ILE A 158 -32.33 13.69 16.22
C ILE A 158 -32.44 14.49 17.53
N ASP A 159 -31.30 14.82 18.15
CA ASP A 159 -31.25 15.59 19.41
C ASP A 159 -31.85 17.01 19.25
N GLN A 160 -31.56 17.67 18.12
CA GLN A 160 -32.14 18.98 17.81
C GLN A 160 -33.65 18.92 17.51
N SER A 161 -34.14 17.78 17.01
CA SER A 161 -35.58 17.56 16.83
C SER A 161 -36.30 17.38 18.17
N GLU A 162 -35.67 16.73 19.15
CA GLU A 162 -36.24 16.55 20.50
C GLU A 162 -36.27 17.89 21.26
N ALA A 163 -35.19 18.69 21.22
CA ALA A 163 -35.12 20.00 21.88
C ALA A 163 -36.06 21.07 21.28
N SER A 164 -36.35 21.01 19.98
CA SER A 164 -37.28 21.93 19.32
C SER A 164 -38.76 21.54 19.53
N VAL A 165 -39.03 20.26 19.76
CA VAL A 165 -40.36 19.73 20.10
C VAL A 165 -40.73 20.02 21.54
N GLU A 166 -39.81 19.87 22.51
CA GLU A 166 -40.05 20.20 23.92
C GLU A 166 -40.42 21.68 24.11
N LYS A 167 -39.72 22.58 23.38
CA LYS A 167 -40.00 24.02 23.42
C LYS A 167 -41.35 24.41 22.79
N ARG A 168 -41.88 23.58 21.89
CA ARG A 168 -43.18 23.79 21.22
C ARG A 168 -44.34 23.10 21.96
N GLN A 169 -44.07 22.00 22.67
CA GLN A 169 -45.06 21.29 23.50
C GLN A 169 -45.40 22.03 24.80
N ASN A 170 -44.48 22.82 25.35
CA ASN A 170 -44.80 23.67 26.51
C ASN A 170 -45.78 24.81 26.19
N PHE A 171 -46.20 25.00 24.92
CA PHE A 171 -47.12 26.04 24.49
C PHE A 171 -48.50 25.52 24.03
N GLU A 172 -48.68 24.22 23.78
CA GLU A 172 -49.95 23.65 23.31
C GLU A 172 -50.40 22.47 24.19
N THR A 173 -51.33 22.75 25.10
CA THR A 173 -52.01 21.79 25.98
C THR A 173 -52.94 20.84 25.24
N GLU A 174 -52.84 19.55 25.60
CA GLU A 174 -53.84 18.46 25.62
C GLU A 174 -54.89 18.37 24.49
N ALA A 175 -54.73 17.35 23.62
CA ALA A 175 -55.78 16.42 23.12
C ALA A 175 -55.74 16.09 21.61
N VAL A 176 -54.90 16.73 20.77
CA VAL A 176 -54.82 16.41 19.33
C VAL A 176 -53.47 15.78 18.90
N SER A 177 -52.46 15.74 19.79
CA SER A 177 -51.07 15.43 19.39
C SER A 177 -50.65 13.95 19.43
N LYS A 178 -51.39 13.04 20.09
CA LYS A 178 -50.92 11.64 20.29
C LYS A 178 -50.85 10.79 19.02
N ASN A 179 -51.68 11.05 18.00
CA ASN A 179 -51.72 10.22 16.78
C ASN A 179 -50.81 10.71 15.65
N ARG A 180 -50.29 11.96 15.66
CA ARG A 180 -49.29 12.42 14.67
C ARG A 180 -47.84 12.24 15.13
N LEU A 181 -47.57 12.30 16.44
CA LEU A 181 -46.23 12.08 17.00
C LEU A 181 -45.74 10.63 16.87
N PHE A 182 -46.66 9.65 16.88
CA PHE A 182 -46.30 8.24 16.70
C PHE A 182 -45.86 7.92 15.25
N GLY A 183 -46.44 8.60 14.25
CA GLY A 183 -46.09 8.40 12.83
C GLY A 183 -44.73 8.97 12.42
N GLN A 184 -44.32 10.13 12.98
CA GLN A 184 -43.01 10.73 12.70
C GLN A 184 -41.86 10.05 13.46
N ASN A 185 -42.09 9.63 14.71
CA ASN A 185 -41.07 8.93 15.51
C ASN A 185 -40.76 7.52 14.98
N VAL A 186 -41.75 6.82 14.41
CA VAL A 186 -41.54 5.51 13.78
C VAL A 186 -40.83 5.63 12.44
N ALA A 187 -41.12 6.65 11.62
CA ALA A 187 -40.42 6.88 10.36
C ALA A 187 -38.93 7.22 10.55
N ASN A 188 -38.60 8.10 11.49
CA ASN A 188 -37.20 8.43 11.83
C ASN A 188 -36.44 7.21 12.37
N LYS A 189 -37.06 6.43 13.26
CA LYS A 189 -36.44 5.23 13.84
C LYS A 189 -36.28 4.10 12.83
N THR A 190 -37.17 4.01 11.85
CA THR A 190 -37.10 3.04 10.75
C THR A 190 -36.03 3.43 9.73
N ILE A 191 -35.91 4.71 9.37
CA ILE A 191 -34.88 5.22 8.46
C ILE A 191 -33.48 5.04 9.07
N VAL A 192 -33.28 5.37 10.35
CA VAL A 192 -31.99 5.17 11.03
C VAL A 192 -31.62 3.69 11.09
N ARG A 193 -32.58 2.80 11.32
CA ARG A 193 -32.36 1.34 11.26
C ARG A 193 -31.99 0.90 9.84
N ILE A 194 -32.72 1.35 8.82
CA ILE A 194 -32.44 1.01 7.42
C ILE A 194 -31.04 1.50 7.00
N PHE A 195 -30.66 2.73 7.36
CA PHE A 195 -29.33 3.26 7.08
C PHE A 195 -28.23 2.48 7.81
N ALA A 196 -28.45 2.12 9.07
CA ALA A 196 -27.51 1.27 9.81
C ALA A 196 -27.36 -0.11 9.16
N PHE A 197 -28.46 -0.73 8.71
CA PHE A 197 -28.44 -2.02 7.99
C PHE A 197 -27.73 -1.92 6.64
N ILE A 198 -28.01 -0.88 5.85
CA ILE A 198 -27.34 -0.64 4.56
C ILE A 198 -25.84 -0.42 4.79
N PHE A 199 -25.48 0.39 5.79
CA PHE A 199 -24.09 0.69 6.11
C PHE A 199 -23.32 -0.55 6.60
N ILE A 200 -23.94 -1.37 7.46
CA ILE A 200 -23.37 -2.65 7.92
C ILE A 200 -23.25 -3.63 6.75
N PHE A 201 -24.24 -3.71 5.86
CA PHE A 201 -24.21 -4.57 4.69
C PHE A 201 -23.10 -4.17 3.71
N PHE A 202 -22.98 -2.87 3.40
CA PHE A 202 -21.89 -2.37 2.55
C PHE A 202 -20.51 -2.63 3.18
N ASN A 203 -20.36 -2.45 4.50
CA ASN A 203 -19.13 -2.80 5.18
C ASN A 203 -18.87 -4.31 5.14
N LEU A 204 -19.85 -5.16 5.46
CA LEU A 204 -19.69 -6.61 5.40
C LEU A 204 -19.24 -7.06 4.01
N VAL A 205 -19.91 -6.59 2.95
CA VAL A 205 -19.56 -6.93 1.57
C VAL A 205 -18.19 -6.36 1.21
N TYR A 206 -17.90 -5.10 1.53
CA TYR A 206 -16.61 -4.46 1.25
C TYR A 206 -15.45 -5.16 1.95
N TRP A 207 -15.56 -5.39 3.26
CA TRP A 207 -14.55 -6.11 4.05
C TRP A 207 -14.42 -7.56 3.60
N LEU A 208 -15.51 -8.24 3.23
CA LEU A 208 -15.44 -9.57 2.61
C LEU A 208 -14.71 -9.53 1.27
N THR A 209 -15.00 -8.57 0.38
CA THR A 209 -14.28 -8.45 -0.90
C THR A 209 -12.81 -8.07 -0.72
N CYS A 210 -12.48 -7.32 0.33
CA CYS A 210 -11.12 -6.90 0.66
C CYS A 210 -10.30 -8.01 1.34
N LEU A 211 -10.93 -8.81 2.20
CA LEU A 211 -10.33 -9.97 2.88
C LEU A 211 -10.23 -11.22 1.98
N ILE A 212 -11.19 -11.41 1.07
CA ILE A 212 -11.24 -12.57 0.17
C ILE A 212 -10.51 -12.28 -1.15
N GLY A 213 -10.34 -11.01 -1.54
CA GLY A 213 -9.55 -10.63 -2.73
C GLY A 213 -8.16 -11.28 -2.80
N PRO A 214 -7.39 -11.31 -1.70
CA PRO A 214 -6.11 -12.02 -1.63
C PRO A 214 -6.22 -13.56 -1.63
N ILE A 215 -7.35 -14.12 -1.18
CA ILE A 215 -7.53 -15.57 -0.96
C ILE A 215 -8.08 -16.26 -2.22
N LEU A 216 -9.01 -15.64 -2.96
CA LEU A 216 -9.55 -16.19 -4.21
C LEU A 216 -8.52 -16.25 -5.35
N GLN A 217 -7.47 -15.40 -5.31
CA GLN A 217 -6.33 -15.50 -6.24
C GLN A 217 -5.36 -16.66 -5.89
N ALA A 218 -5.44 -17.22 -4.68
CA ALA A 218 -4.59 -18.34 -4.25
C ALA A 218 -5.21 -19.72 -4.53
N THR A 219 -6.51 -19.82 -4.85
CA THR A 219 -7.21 -21.10 -5.07
C THR A 219 -7.50 -21.44 -6.54
N PHE A 220 -7.15 -20.56 -7.49
CA PHE A 220 -7.25 -20.81 -8.93
C PHE A 220 -5.88 -20.80 -9.64
N LEU A 221 -4.81 -21.15 -8.91
CA LEU A 221 -3.49 -21.50 -9.44
C LEU A 221 -2.98 -22.80 -8.83
#